data_AF-A0A4P9A374-F1
#
_entry.id   AF-A0A4P9A374-F1
#
_cell.length_a   1.000
_cell.length_b   1.000
_cell.length_c   1.000
_cell.angle_alpha   90.00
_cell.angle_beta   90.00
_cell.angle_gamma   90.00
#
_symmetry.space_group_name_H-M   'P 1'
#
loop_
_entity.id
_entity.type
_entity.pdbx_description
1 polymer ?
#
loop_
_entity_poly.entity_id
_entity_poly.type
_entity_poly.pdbx_seq_one_letter_code
_entity_poly.pdbx_strand_id
1 'polypeptide(L)'
;MVNPQTSPDFGNGEIGGDNSWTPPVYGATGDGRPVTVSFGQGGRTGHTLIADGHVSGSEFYHRDADADEKGHDHYGPHGESFGDYGKYSG
;
A
#
# COMPACT_ATOMS: atom_id res chain seq x y z
N MET A 1 -16.19 1.60 16.06
CA MET A 1 -15.09 1.26 15.13
C MET A 1 -14.08 2.39 15.23
N VAL A 2 -12.85 2.10 15.63
CA VAL A 2 -11.81 3.11 15.81
C VAL A 2 -11.27 3.46 14.43
N ASN A 3 -11.26 4.75 14.09
CA ASN A 3 -10.76 5.25 12.82
C ASN A 3 -9.24 4.97 12.74
N PRO A 4 -8.74 4.10 11.83
CA PRO A 4 -7.32 3.73 11.76
C PRO A 4 -6.42 4.84 11.18
N GLN A 5 -6.94 6.07 11.03
CA GLN A 5 -6.40 7.16 10.22
C GLN A 5 -5.00 7.69 10.57
N THR A 6 -4.29 7.16 11.57
CA THR A 6 -2.94 7.66 11.91
C THR A 6 -2.12 6.55 12.56
N SER A 7 -1.67 5.54 11.81
CA SER A 7 -0.44 4.86 12.24
C SER A 7 0.71 5.80 11.85
N PRO A 8 1.31 6.56 12.80
CA PRO A 8 2.42 7.45 12.48
C PRO A 8 3.66 6.68 11.98
N ASP A 9 3.65 5.36 12.15
CA ASP A 9 4.80 4.50 11.94
C ASP A 9 4.78 3.73 10.61
N PHE A 10 3.86 4.07 9.70
CA PHE A 10 3.74 3.37 8.42
C PHE A 10 4.48 4.12 7.31
N GLY A 11 5.49 3.48 6.69
CA GLY A 11 6.39 4.14 5.73
C GLY A 11 7.53 4.95 6.37
N ASN A 12 7.64 4.95 7.71
CA ASN A 12 8.74 5.60 8.43
C ASN A 12 10.01 4.73 8.54
N GLY A 13 9.97 3.47 8.09
CA GLY A 13 11.07 2.52 8.21
C GLY A 13 10.97 1.53 9.38
N GLU A 14 10.05 1.72 10.34
CA GLU A 14 10.02 0.97 11.62
C GLU A 14 8.95 -0.13 11.68
N ILE A 15 7.79 0.03 11.01
CA ILE A 15 6.75 -1.01 10.94
C ILE A 15 6.51 -1.44 9.49
N GLY A 16 6.92 -2.68 9.19
CA GLY A 16 6.56 -3.41 7.96
C GLY A 16 7.15 -2.89 6.65
N GLY A 17 7.71 -1.67 6.60
CA GLY A 17 8.09 -1.03 5.33
C GLY A 17 9.36 -0.18 5.37
N ASP A 18 9.99 -0.11 4.19
CA ASP A 18 11.11 0.73 3.76
C ASP A 18 10.76 2.24 3.89
N ASN A 19 11.70 3.07 4.35
CA ASN A 19 11.53 4.53 4.52
C ASN A 19 11.37 5.28 3.18
N SER A 20 11.38 4.56 2.07
CA SER A 20 11.16 5.05 0.71
C SER A 20 9.68 5.20 0.33
N TRP A 21 8.73 5.10 1.27
CA TRP A 21 7.28 5.16 1.01
C TRP A 21 6.56 6.12 1.96
N THR A 22 5.57 6.87 1.50
CA THR A 22 4.79 7.76 2.36
C THR A 22 3.88 6.97 3.31
N PRO A 23 3.41 7.59 4.41
CA PRO A 23 2.25 7.07 5.13
C PRO A 23 1.07 6.80 4.19
N PRO A 24 0.24 5.79 4.49
CA PRO A 24 -0.80 5.33 3.61
C PRO A 24 -2.00 6.27 3.71
N VAL A 25 -2.68 6.43 2.59
CA VAL A 25 -3.86 7.28 2.47
C VAL A 25 -5.03 6.38 2.12
N TYR A 26 -6.10 6.50 2.90
CA TYR A 26 -7.37 5.87 2.59
C TYR A 26 -8.13 6.72 1.58
N GLY A 27 -8.65 6.07 0.56
CA GLY A 27 -9.44 6.69 -0.49
C GLY A 27 -10.58 5.77 -0.94
N ALA A 28 -11.19 6.17 -2.05
CA ALA A 28 -12.07 5.31 -2.80
C ALA A 28 -11.90 5.56 -4.29
N THR A 29 -12.14 4.54 -5.11
CA THR A 29 -12.22 4.65 -6.57
C THR A 29 -13.47 5.45 -6.99
N GLY A 30 -13.60 5.76 -8.28
CA GLY A 30 -14.74 6.52 -8.81
C GLY A 30 -16.11 5.83 -8.63
N ASP A 31 -16.14 4.51 -8.49
CA ASP A 31 -17.32 3.70 -8.18
C ASP A 31 -17.50 3.43 -6.67
N GLY A 32 -16.67 4.05 -5.82
CA GLY A 32 -16.82 4.01 -4.36
C GLY A 32 -16.16 2.81 -3.67
N ARG A 33 -15.31 2.05 -4.37
CA ARG A 33 -14.56 0.95 -3.75
C ARG A 33 -13.47 1.53 -2.85
N PRO A 34 -13.41 1.16 -1.56
CA PRO A 34 -12.37 1.64 -0.66
C PRO A 34 -11.00 1.15 -1.12
N VAL A 35 -9.99 1.99 -1.00
CA VAL A 35 -8.59 1.65 -1.31
C VAL A 35 -7.64 2.26 -0.30
N THR A 36 -6.46 1.66 -0.15
CA THR A 36 -5.33 2.19 0.61
C THR A 36 -4.19 2.44 -0.35
N VAL A 37 -3.57 3.63 -0.31
CA VAL A 37 -2.54 4.03 -1.27
C VAL A 37 -1.31 4.52 -0.53
N SER A 38 -0.11 4.18 -0.99
CA SER A 38 1.15 4.80 -0.54
C SER A 38 1.96 5.26 -1.75
N PHE A 39 2.64 6.40 -1.63
CA PHE A 39 3.42 6.98 -2.71
C PHE A 39 4.90 6.82 -2.42
N GLY A 40 5.68 6.51 -3.46
CA GLY A 40 7.12 6.42 -3.30
C GLY A 40 7.76 7.79 -3.10
N GLN A 41 8.76 7.83 -2.22
CA GLN A 41 9.57 8.99 -1.92
C GLN A 41 11.07 8.66 -2.09
N GLY A 42 11.90 9.69 -2.26
CA GLY A 42 13.33 9.50 -2.52
C GLY A 42 13.58 8.69 -3.79
N GLY A 43 14.31 7.59 -3.67
CA GLY A 43 14.64 6.69 -4.80
C GLY A 43 13.45 5.98 -5.43
N ARG A 44 12.26 6.02 -4.80
CA ARG A 44 11.00 5.47 -5.33
C ARG A 44 10.04 6.54 -5.83
N THR A 45 10.49 7.77 -6.04
CA THR A 45 9.64 8.85 -6.57
C THR A 45 9.01 8.42 -7.91
N GLY A 46 7.69 8.60 -8.03
CA GLY A 46 6.93 8.19 -9.23
C GLY A 46 6.36 6.78 -9.17
N HIS A 47 6.63 6.03 -8.10
CA HIS A 47 5.97 4.75 -7.83
C HIS A 47 4.75 4.96 -6.92
N THR A 48 3.75 4.08 -7.05
CA THR A 48 2.54 4.07 -6.23
C THR A 48 2.23 2.63 -5.82
N LEU A 49 1.92 2.44 -4.54
CA LEU A 49 1.35 1.21 -4.02
C LEU A 49 -0.14 1.39 -3.80
N ILE A 50 -0.95 0.39 -4.14
CA ILE A 50 -2.39 0.43 -3.90
C ILE A 50 -2.92 -0.93 -3.46
N ALA A 51 -3.76 -0.93 -2.44
CA ALA A 51 -4.46 -2.10 -1.91
C ALA A 51 -5.99 -1.87 -1.99
N ASP A 52 -6.75 -2.91 -2.28
CA ASP A 52 -8.21 -2.92 -2.08
C ASP A 52 -8.54 -2.85 -0.58
N GLY A 53 -9.54 -2.05 -0.21
CA GLY A 53 -9.95 -1.85 1.17
C GLY A 53 -9.15 -0.81 1.95
N HIS A 54 -9.65 -0.49 3.15
CA HIS A 54 -8.92 0.30 4.15
C HIS A 54 -8.20 -0.65 5.09
N VAL A 55 -6.95 -0.96 4.77
CA VAL A 55 -6.16 -1.99 5.46
C VAL A 55 -5.20 -1.37 6.47
N SER A 56 -4.83 -2.16 7.47
CA SER A 56 -3.75 -1.82 8.39
C SER A 56 -2.39 -1.90 7.70
N GLY A 57 -1.38 -1.32 8.35
CA GLY A 57 -0.04 -1.36 7.81
C GLY A 57 0.55 -2.77 7.67
N SER A 58 0.30 -3.63 8.65
CA SER A 58 0.74 -5.03 8.62
C SER A 58 0.10 -5.82 7.48
N GLU A 59 -1.15 -5.52 7.13
CA GLU A 59 -1.84 -6.14 5.99
C GLU A 59 -1.27 -5.61 4.67
N PHE A 60 -1.02 -4.30 4.60
CA PHE A 60 -0.52 -3.65 3.40
C PHE A 60 0.90 -4.08 3.02
N TYR A 61 1.84 -4.20 3.97
CA TYR A 61 3.20 -4.71 3.69
C TYR A 61 3.37 -6.21 3.99
N HIS A 62 2.28 -6.96 4.12
CA HIS A 62 2.38 -8.38 4.40
C HIS A 62 3.17 -9.09 3.27
N ARG A 63 4.25 -9.75 3.67
CA ARG A 63 4.95 -10.72 2.83
C ARG A 63 4.33 -12.08 3.07
N ASP A 64 3.95 -12.77 2.00
CA ASP A 64 3.54 -14.16 2.16
C ASP A 64 4.73 -15.07 2.48
N ALA A 65 4.46 -16.37 2.65
CA ALA A 65 5.48 -17.36 2.99
C ALA A 65 6.61 -17.46 1.94
N ASP A 66 6.36 -17.00 0.72
CA ASP A 66 7.30 -16.98 -0.39
C ASP A 66 8.05 -15.63 -0.50
N ALA A 67 7.84 -14.74 0.47
CA ALA A 67 8.40 -13.40 0.56
C ALA A 67 7.96 -12.42 -0.55
N ASP A 68 6.93 -12.77 -1.32
CA ASP A 68 6.33 -11.85 -2.28
C ASP A 68 5.46 -10.83 -1.50
N GLU A 69 5.61 -9.54 -1.84
CA GLU A 69 4.71 -8.48 -1.37
C GLU A 69 3.34 -8.69 -2.05
N LYS A 70 2.33 -9.11 -1.28
CA LYS A 70 0.99 -9.45 -1.81
C LYS A 70 -0.11 -8.52 -1.32
N GLY A 71 0.16 -7.71 -0.29
CA GLY A 71 -0.82 -6.83 0.34
C GLY A 71 -1.20 -5.59 -0.48
N HIS A 72 -0.48 -5.30 -1.56
CA HIS A 72 -0.72 -4.19 -2.47
C HIS A 72 -0.15 -4.49 -3.86
N ASP A 73 -0.68 -3.82 -4.88
CA ASP A 73 -0.07 -3.71 -6.20
C ASP A 73 0.98 -2.60 -6.20
N HIS A 74 2.00 -2.74 -7.05
CA HIS A 74 3.05 -1.74 -7.25
C HIS A 74 3.01 -1.21 -8.68
N TYR A 75 2.67 0.07 -8.81
CA TYR A 75 2.72 0.84 -10.05
C TYR A 75 4.01 1.66 -10.10
N GLY A 76 4.67 1.71 -11.26
CA GLY A 76 5.87 2.53 -11.43
C GLY A 76 6.26 2.78 -12.88
N PRO A 77 7.32 3.59 -13.08
CA PRO A 77 7.80 3.99 -14.41
C PRO A 77 8.60 2.89 -15.13
N HIS A 78 8.83 1.72 -14.52
CA HIS A 78 9.72 0.68 -15.03
C HIS A 78 8.98 -0.59 -15.48
N GLY A 79 7.65 -0.52 -15.62
CA GLY A 79 6.84 -1.64 -16.09
C GLY A 79 6.53 -2.65 -14.98
N GLU A 80 6.49 -2.19 -13.74
CA GLU A 80 5.98 -2.95 -12.60
C GLU A 80 4.58 -3.47 -12.90
N SER A 81 4.32 -4.75 -12.60
CA SER A 81 3.06 -5.41 -12.89
C SER A 81 1.92 -4.82 -12.07
N PHE A 82 0.84 -4.43 -12.76
CA PHE A 82 -0.40 -3.95 -12.17
C PHE A 82 -1.58 -4.72 -12.75
N GLY A 83 -2.59 -5.05 -11.93
CA GLY A 83 -3.73 -5.80 -12.47
C GLY A 83 -5.00 -5.81 -11.63
N ASP A 84 -4.92 -5.76 -10.31
CA ASP A 84 -6.08 -6.07 -9.46
C ASP A 84 -6.21 -5.24 -8.17
N TYR A 85 -5.37 -4.20 -8.00
CA TYR A 85 -5.25 -3.43 -6.76
C TYR A 85 -4.59 -4.24 -5.63
N GLY A 86 -3.74 -5.20 -5.97
CA GLY A 86 -3.13 -6.13 -5.04
C GLY A 86 -4.12 -7.22 -4.63
N LYS A 87 -3.68 -8.16 -3.80
CA LYS A 87 -4.58 -9.17 -3.25
C LYS A 87 -5.46 -8.53 -2.17
N TYR A 88 -6.67 -8.12 -2.50
CA TYR A 88 -7.87 -8.73 -1.89
C TYR A 88 -9.17 -8.38 -2.63
N SER A 89 -10.05 -9.36 -2.69
CA SER A 89 -11.38 -9.32 -3.29
C SER A 89 -12.40 -9.83 -2.27
N GLY A 90 -12.46 -9.17 -1.10
CA GLY A 90 -13.36 -9.51 0.01
C GLY A 90 -12.70 -10.10 1.23
#